data_AF-A0A137PBI1-F1
#
_entry.id   AF-A0A137PBI1-F1
#
_cell.length_a   1.000
_cell.length_b   1.000
_cell.length_c   1.000
_cell.angle_alpha   90.00
_cell.angle_beta   90.00
_cell.angle_gamma   90.00
#
_symmetry.space_group_name_H-M   'P 1'
#
loop_
_entity.id
_entity.type
_entity.pdbx_description
1 polymer ?
#
loop_
_entity_poly.entity_id
_entity_poly.type
_entity_poly.pdbx_seq_one_letter_code
_entity_poly.pdbx_strand_id
1 'polypeptide(L)'
;MCHALGVHVDTKPIYNSVEFDRSSLYRNLALSHENLSTIYKLKPRFGVEIPNFNPTLYDSHWQLLNEDTSNLLNLNQMKMEYYSRLCSLTNEFRDKSLDVLDFSNCTSLNDEQITDLCLTKYNELLSQSLIISVEFRKLKQQYSSYSTDLFLTYEKIQYYYLFNYLLVFEFGRLKSNQPTPQLTRKTLEISNLILETLEKLDNSNNLTYFYYLLGFNLMGIYNYLSADDKQLVRDKLGVLFYYVKGFDNMSHLNYSLFASGLNLIKQ
;
A
#
# COMPACT_ATOMS: atom_id res chain seq x y z
N MET A 1 2.57 21.87 7.45
CA MET A 1 1.48 22.09 8.43
C MET A 1 1.71 21.35 9.74
N CYS A 2 2.08 20.07 9.78
CA CYS A 2 2.38 19.35 11.04
C CYS A 2 3.42 20.07 11.92
N HIS A 3 4.47 20.63 11.33
CA HIS A 3 5.44 21.44 12.06
C HIS A 3 4.84 22.74 12.61
N ALA A 4 4.05 23.46 11.80
CA ALA A 4 3.39 24.70 12.21
C ALA A 4 2.35 24.48 13.32
N LEU A 5 1.68 23.32 13.32
CA LEU A 5 0.72 22.91 14.35
C LEU A 5 1.38 22.21 15.55
N GLY A 6 2.71 22.07 15.55
CA GLY A 6 3.43 21.40 16.63
C GLY A 6 3.17 19.90 16.75
N VAL A 7 2.51 19.25 15.79
CA VAL A 7 2.10 17.83 15.88
C VAL A 7 3.30 16.91 16.14
N HIS A 8 4.44 17.21 15.51
CA HIS A 8 5.74 16.54 15.67
C HIS A 8 6.37 16.64 17.07
N VAL A 9 5.93 17.57 17.91
CA VAL A 9 6.52 17.79 19.25
C VAL A 9 5.88 16.81 20.24
N ASP A 10 6.69 15.95 20.86
CA ASP A 10 6.25 15.09 21.96
C ASP A 10 5.97 15.96 23.21
N THR A 11 4.73 16.41 23.36
CA THR A 11 4.29 17.23 24.48
C THR A 11 3.55 16.36 25.50
N LYS A 12 4.22 16.00 26.60
CA LYS A 12 3.55 15.48 27.81
C LYS A 12 2.99 16.69 28.60
N PRO A 13 1.69 16.79 28.95
CA PRO A 13 0.67 15.74 29.01
C PRO A 13 -0.57 16.10 28.19
N ILE A 14 -0.77 15.48 27.04
CA ILE A 14 -2.08 15.45 26.40
C ILE A 14 -2.67 14.05 26.62
N TYR A 15 -3.99 13.95 26.80
CA TYR A 15 -4.70 12.66 26.92
C TYR A 15 -4.18 11.64 25.88
N ASN A 16 -4.02 10.38 26.29
CA ASN A 16 -3.45 9.31 25.46
C ASN A 16 -4.16 9.14 24.10
N SER A 17 -5.47 9.44 24.01
CA SER A 17 -6.22 9.43 22.75
C SER A 17 -5.78 10.54 21.77
N VAL A 18 -5.41 11.71 22.29
CA VAL A 18 -4.87 12.81 21.48
C VAL A 18 -3.40 12.55 21.14
N GLU A 19 -2.66 11.87 22.02
CA GLU A 19 -1.32 11.37 21.72
C GLU A 19 -1.35 10.34 20.58
N PHE A 20 -2.35 9.44 20.57
CA PHE A 20 -2.63 8.53 19.46
C PHE A 20 -2.87 9.29 18.16
N ASP A 21 -3.84 10.20 18.13
CA ASP A 21 -4.21 10.93 16.91
C ASP A 21 -3.02 11.72 16.36
N ARG A 22 -2.26 12.38 17.24
CA ARG A 22 -1.09 13.17 16.83
C ARG A 22 0.06 12.30 16.35
N SER A 23 0.42 11.26 17.11
CA SER A 23 1.58 10.42 16.81
C SER A 23 1.33 9.55 15.58
N SER A 24 0.15 8.92 15.47
CA SER A 24 -0.21 8.14 14.27
C SER A 24 -0.35 9.05 13.05
N LEU A 25 -0.98 10.22 13.15
CA LEU A 25 -1.08 11.15 12.02
C LEU A 25 0.30 11.63 11.56
N TYR A 26 1.16 12.05 12.48
CA TYR A 26 2.49 12.53 12.14
C TYR A 26 3.36 11.42 11.55
N ARG A 27 3.36 10.23 12.17
CA ARG A 27 4.06 9.06 11.64
C ARG A 27 3.61 8.73 10.22
N ASN A 28 2.29 8.65 9.99
CA ASN A 28 1.71 8.35 8.69
C ASN A 28 2.14 9.36 7.62
N LEU A 29 2.12 10.65 7.95
CA LEU A 29 2.54 11.70 7.02
C LEU A 29 4.05 11.70 6.77
N ALA A 30 4.86 11.49 7.81
CA ALA A 30 6.31 11.44 7.72
C ALA A 30 6.77 10.24 6.87
N LEU A 31 6.25 9.03 7.13
CA LEU A 31 6.54 7.84 6.33
C LEU A 31 6.03 7.97 4.90
N SER A 32 4.82 8.50 4.69
CA SER A 32 4.31 8.75 3.33
C SER A 32 5.22 9.73 2.58
N HIS A 33 5.73 10.75 3.26
CA HIS A 33 6.65 11.71 2.66
C HIS A 33 8.02 11.09 2.33
N GLU A 34 8.59 10.30 3.24
CA GLU A 34 9.83 9.57 2.98
C GLU A 34 9.66 8.59 1.81
N ASN A 35 8.54 7.87 1.73
CA ASN A 35 8.26 6.96 0.62
C ASN A 35 8.17 7.69 -0.74
N LEU A 36 7.54 8.87 -0.78
CA LEU A 36 7.52 9.72 -1.98
C LEU A 36 8.91 10.21 -2.40
N SER A 37 9.80 10.43 -1.42
CA SER A 37 11.15 10.95 -1.64
C SER A 37 12.15 9.84 -1.98
N THR A 38 11.96 8.64 -1.45
CA THR A 38 12.88 7.50 -1.59
C THR A 38 12.52 6.60 -2.78
N ILE A 39 11.30 6.06 -2.80
CA ILE A 39 10.82 5.12 -3.82
C ILE A 39 10.64 5.85 -5.14
N TYR A 40 9.86 6.94 -5.14
CA TYR A 40 9.48 7.64 -6.36
C TYR A 40 10.39 8.81 -6.76
N LYS A 41 11.27 9.28 -5.84
CA LYS A 41 12.13 10.46 -6.04
C LYS A 41 11.35 11.73 -6.46
N LEU A 42 10.09 11.86 -6.05
CA LEU A 42 9.19 12.94 -6.48
C LEU A 42 9.37 14.23 -5.67
N LYS A 43 9.91 14.13 -4.46
CA LYS A 43 10.10 15.25 -3.56
C LYS A 43 11.52 15.26 -3.00
N PRO A 44 12.07 16.45 -2.71
CA PRO A 44 13.29 16.55 -1.93
C PRO A 44 13.05 15.93 -0.55
N ARG A 45 14.04 15.17 -0.09
CA ARG A 45 14.02 14.55 1.24
C ARG A 45 14.29 15.63 2.28
N PHE A 46 13.26 15.97 3.05
CA PHE A 46 13.43 16.76 4.27
C PHE A 46 13.71 15.75 5.37
N GLY A 47 14.83 15.82 6.09
CA GLY A 47 15.14 14.87 7.15
C GLY A 47 14.12 14.96 8.29
N VAL A 48 13.02 14.23 8.19
CA VAL A 48 11.94 14.20 9.17
C VAL A 48 12.27 13.15 10.22
N GLU A 49 12.21 13.51 11.50
CA GLU A 49 12.25 12.54 12.58
C GLU A 49 10.94 11.75 12.59
N ILE A 50 11.03 10.45 12.28
CA ILE A 50 9.88 9.53 12.29
C ILE A 50 9.78 8.90 13.68
N PRO A 51 8.64 9.03 14.39
CA PRO A 51 8.44 8.38 15.68
C PRO A 51 8.51 6.85 15.55
N ASN A 52 8.96 6.14 16.58
CA ASN A 52 8.97 4.68 16.61
C ASN A 52 7.57 4.07 16.67
N PHE A 53 7.41 2.86 16.12
CA PHE A 53 6.12 2.17 16.13
C PHE A 53 5.77 1.85 17.58
N ASN A 54 4.56 2.22 17.99
CA ASN A 54 4.08 1.93 19.33
C ASN A 54 2.76 1.14 19.25
N PRO A 55 2.76 -0.17 19.56
CA PRO A 55 1.54 -0.98 19.52
C PRO A 55 0.51 -0.54 20.57
N THR A 56 0.93 0.08 21.68
CA THR A 56 0.00 0.53 22.72
C THR A 56 -0.92 1.64 22.22
N LEU A 57 -0.54 2.28 21.11
CA LEU A 57 -1.33 3.33 20.50
C LEU A 57 -2.62 2.80 19.85
N TYR A 58 -2.68 1.53 19.47
CA TYR A 58 -3.83 0.96 18.77
C TYR A 58 -4.83 0.27 19.71
N ASP A 59 -4.98 0.77 20.94
CA ASP A 59 -6.03 0.27 21.82
C ASP A 59 -7.41 0.66 21.26
N SER A 60 -8.22 -0.36 21.00
CA SER A 60 -9.59 -0.21 20.52
C SER A 60 -10.45 0.73 21.36
N HIS A 61 -10.22 0.82 22.68
CA HIS A 61 -11.00 1.71 23.54
C HIS A 61 -10.83 3.19 23.15
N TRP A 62 -9.69 3.57 22.55
CA TRP A 62 -9.46 4.95 22.13
C TRP A 62 -10.20 5.30 20.84
N GLN A 63 -10.65 4.29 20.09
CA GLN A 63 -11.47 4.45 18.89
C GLN A 63 -12.97 4.39 19.18
N LEU A 64 -13.38 4.28 20.45
CA LEU A 64 -14.79 4.29 20.81
C LEU A 64 -15.38 5.69 20.61
N LEU A 65 -16.52 5.73 19.92
CA LEU A 65 -17.28 6.96 19.75
C LEU A 65 -17.90 7.37 21.09
N ASN A 66 -17.97 8.66 21.35
CA ASN A 66 -18.73 9.18 22.49
C ASN A 66 -20.23 8.95 22.31
N GLU A 67 -20.98 9.02 23.42
CA GLU A 67 -22.42 8.74 23.44
C GLU A 67 -23.21 9.65 22.49
N ASP A 68 -22.85 10.94 22.41
CA ASP A 68 -23.55 11.89 21.52
C ASP A 68 -23.43 11.47 20.05
N THR A 69 -22.23 11.08 19.62
CA THR A 69 -21.97 10.65 18.23
C THR A 69 -22.58 9.29 17.94
N SER A 70 -22.52 8.35 18.89
CA SER A 70 -23.10 7.03 18.70
C SER A 70 -24.62 7.07 18.62
N ASN A 71 -25.26 7.92 19.43
CA ASN A 71 -26.70 8.18 19.38
C ASN A 71 -27.09 8.82 18.04
N LEU A 72 -26.33 9.80 17.56
CA LEU A 72 -26.57 10.44 16.25
C LEU A 72 -26.45 9.45 15.08
N LEU A 73 -25.52 8.51 15.16
CA LEU A 73 -25.31 7.47 14.15
C LEU A 73 -26.18 6.22 14.36
N ASN A 74 -27.03 6.20 15.40
CA ASN A 74 -27.88 5.06 15.78
C ASN A 74 -27.08 3.75 15.93
N LEU A 75 -25.91 3.81 16.57
CA LEU A 75 -25.05 2.65 16.78
C LEU A 75 -25.32 2.02 18.14
N ASN A 76 -25.60 0.71 18.16
CA ASN A 76 -25.64 -0.04 19.41
C ASN A 76 -24.21 -0.33 19.92
N GLN A 77 -24.10 -0.73 21.19
CA GLN A 77 -22.81 -1.02 21.83
C GLN A 77 -21.97 -2.05 21.06
N MET A 78 -22.58 -3.15 20.63
CA MET A 78 -21.87 -4.20 19.87
C MET A 78 -21.30 -3.67 18.55
N LYS A 79 -22.03 -2.81 17.84
CA LYS A 79 -21.61 -2.20 16.57
C LYS A 79 -20.50 -1.17 16.79
N MET A 80 -20.56 -0.41 17.89
CA MET A 80 -19.47 0.48 18.29
C MET A 80 -18.17 -0.28 18.57
N GLU A 81 -18.23 -1.32 19.40
CA GLU A 81 -17.08 -2.16 19.72
C GLU A 81 -16.50 -2.83 18.46
N TYR A 82 -17.37 -3.30 17.57
CA TYR A 82 -16.96 -3.85 16.27
C TYR A 82 -16.17 -2.83 15.45
N TYR A 83 -16.71 -1.61 15.24
CA TYR A 83 -16.02 -0.60 14.45
C TYR A 83 -14.73 -0.12 15.09
N SER A 84 -14.71 0.03 16.42
CA SER A 84 -13.50 0.42 17.15
C SER A 84 -12.38 -0.61 17.01
N ARG A 85 -12.70 -1.91 17.13
CA ARG A 85 -11.74 -3.01 16.89
C ARG A 85 -11.28 -3.07 15.44
N LEU A 86 -12.22 -2.96 14.49
CA LEU A 86 -11.90 -2.97 13.06
C LEU A 86 -10.97 -1.80 12.70
N CYS A 87 -11.28 -0.58 13.16
CA CYS A 87 -10.48 0.61 12.95
C CYS A 87 -9.06 0.43 13.49
N SER A 88 -8.94 0.02 14.75
CA SER A 88 -7.65 -0.19 15.41
C SER A 88 -6.80 -1.22 14.69
N LEU A 89 -7.39 -2.37 14.34
CA LEU A 89 -6.71 -3.42 13.59
C LEU A 89 -6.26 -2.91 12.21
N THR A 90 -7.13 -2.24 11.46
CA THR A 90 -6.79 -1.75 10.12
C THR A 90 -5.68 -0.70 10.15
N ASN A 91 -5.71 0.23 11.11
CA ASN A 91 -4.70 1.27 11.27
C ASN A 91 -3.37 0.70 11.75
N GLU A 92 -3.38 -0.24 12.70
CA GLU A 92 -2.16 -0.87 13.21
C GLU A 92 -1.37 -1.53 12.07
N PHE A 93 -2.04 -2.32 11.24
CA PHE A 93 -1.38 -3.02 10.15
C PHE A 93 -1.04 -2.11 8.97
N ARG A 94 -1.80 -1.03 8.76
CA ARG A 94 -1.44 0.00 7.79
C ARG A 94 -0.13 0.68 8.20
N ASP A 95 -0.04 1.14 9.44
CA ASP A 95 1.12 1.86 9.95
C ASP A 95 2.35 0.93 10.02
N LYS A 96 2.19 -0.33 10.46
CA LYS A 96 3.26 -1.36 10.41
C LYS A 96 3.82 -1.57 9.01
N SER A 97 2.96 -1.59 7.99
CA SER A 97 3.43 -1.80 6.61
C SER A 97 4.25 -0.62 6.08
N LEU A 98 3.97 0.61 6.54
CA LEU A 98 4.70 1.81 6.12
C LEU A 98 6.13 1.80 6.65
N ASP A 99 6.37 1.22 7.83
CA ASP A 99 7.72 1.03 8.38
C ASP A 99 8.54 0.10 7.50
N VAL A 100 7.92 -0.97 7.00
CA VAL A 100 8.58 -1.89 6.07
C VAL A 100 8.91 -1.20 4.75
N LEU A 101 8.13 -0.19 4.35
CA LEU A 101 8.41 0.63 3.17
C LEU A 101 9.43 1.73 3.40
N ASP A 102 10.00 1.89 4.59
CA ASP A 102 11.05 2.87 4.82
C ASP A 102 12.39 2.40 4.21
N PHE A 103 12.86 3.15 3.21
CA PHE A 103 14.16 2.96 2.55
C PHE A 103 15.17 4.08 2.88
N SER A 104 14.89 4.88 3.92
CA SER A 104 15.68 6.03 4.38
C SER A 104 17.18 5.76 4.54
N ASN A 105 17.53 4.56 4.99
CA ASN A 105 18.90 4.16 5.34
C ASN A 105 19.63 3.41 4.21
N CYS A 106 19.04 3.36 3.01
CA CYS A 106 19.62 2.63 1.88
C CYS A 106 20.53 3.53 1.04
N THR A 107 21.81 3.58 1.38
CA THR A 107 22.83 4.28 0.59
C THR A 107 23.83 3.32 -0.02
N SER A 108 24.08 3.47 -1.32
CA SER A 108 25.18 2.80 -2.05
C SER A 108 25.17 1.27 -1.99
N LEU A 109 24.01 0.66 -2.22
CA LEU A 109 23.86 -0.78 -2.37
C LEU A 109 24.11 -1.22 -3.82
N ASN A 110 24.69 -2.40 -4.02
CA ASN A 110 24.78 -3.03 -5.34
C ASN A 110 23.47 -3.76 -5.72
N ASP A 111 23.35 -4.24 -6.97
CA ASP A 111 22.11 -4.83 -7.49
C ASP A 111 21.65 -6.09 -6.72
N GLU A 112 22.58 -6.90 -6.23
CA GLU A 112 22.29 -8.08 -5.40
C GLU A 112 21.77 -7.68 -4.02
N GLN A 113 22.44 -6.74 -3.35
CA GLN A 113 22.03 -6.20 -2.06
C GLN A 113 20.66 -5.51 -2.12
N ILE A 114 20.38 -4.80 -3.21
CA ILE A 114 19.06 -4.21 -3.47
C ILE A 114 18.00 -5.31 -3.59
N THR A 115 18.32 -6.38 -4.31
CA THR A 115 17.41 -7.53 -4.47
C THR A 115 17.11 -8.18 -3.12
N ASP A 116 18.14 -8.49 -2.32
CA ASP A 116 17.98 -9.10 -1.00
C ASP A 116 17.18 -8.21 -0.03
N LEU A 117 17.41 -6.91 -0.08
CA LEU A 117 16.63 -5.94 0.69
C LEU A 117 15.14 -5.97 0.28
N CYS A 118 14.86 -5.97 -1.02
CA CYS A 118 13.49 -6.03 -1.53
C CYS A 118 12.80 -7.33 -1.11
N LEU A 119 13.50 -8.46 -1.19
CA LEU A 119 12.95 -9.75 -0.77
C LEU A 119 12.69 -9.82 0.73
N THR A 120 13.61 -9.29 1.54
CA THR A 120 13.44 -9.19 3.01
C THR A 120 12.19 -8.39 3.35
N LYS A 121 12.05 -7.19 2.78
CA LYS A 121 10.89 -6.32 3.01
C LYS A 121 9.58 -6.94 2.49
N TYR A 122 9.62 -7.60 1.32
CA TYR A 122 8.48 -8.35 0.81
C TYR A 122 8.05 -9.47 1.77
N ASN A 123 8.98 -10.27 2.28
CA ASN A 123 8.68 -11.36 3.20
C ASN A 123 8.12 -10.85 4.53
N GLU A 124 8.59 -9.69 4.99
CA GLU A 124 8.05 -9.03 6.17
C GLU A 124 6.61 -8.56 5.94
N LEU A 125 6.33 -7.87 4.82
CA LEU A 125 4.96 -7.48 4.45
C LEU A 125 4.05 -8.72 4.27
N LEU A 126 4.56 -9.79 3.68
CA LEU A 126 3.82 -11.05 3.52
C LEU A 126 3.44 -11.63 4.89
N SER A 127 4.40 -11.70 5.82
CA SER A 127 4.15 -12.13 7.20
C SER A 127 3.06 -11.28 7.86
N GLN A 128 3.16 -9.95 7.76
CA GLN A 128 2.14 -9.05 8.30
C GLN A 128 0.75 -9.30 7.66
N SER A 129 0.69 -9.51 6.35
CA SER A 129 -0.56 -9.81 5.62
C SER A 129 -1.23 -11.10 6.09
N LEU A 130 -0.43 -12.13 6.44
CA LEU A 130 -0.94 -13.39 6.96
C LEU A 130 -1.48 -13.23 8.38
N ILE A 131 -0.80 -12.44 9.23
CA ILE A 131 -1.26 -12.17 10.59
C ILE A 131 -2.60 -11.42 10.57
N ILE A 132 -2.73 -10.34 9.79
CA ILE A 132 -4.01 -9.61 9.71
C ILE A 132 -5.14 -10.50 9.17
N SER A 133 -4.82 -11.41 8.24
CA SER A 133 -5.79 -12.39 7.74
C SER A 133 -6.34 -13.28 8.84
N VAL A 134 -5.51 -13.69 9.80
CA VAL A 134 -5.93 -14.47 10.97
C VAL A 134 -6.80 -13.62 11.89
N GLU A 135 -6.42 -12.37 12.16
CA GLU A 135 -7.20 -11.47 13.02
C GLU A 135 -8.57 -11.15 12.43
N PHE A 136 -8.67 -10.96 11.11
CA PHE A 136 -9.95 -10.77 10.43
C PHE A 136 -10.86 -12.00 10.54
N ARG A 137 -10.30 -13.22 10.49
CA ARG A 137 -11.09 -14.44 10.73
C ARG A 137 -11.62 -14.49 12.17
N LYS A 138 -10.81 -14.10 13.16
CA LYS A 138 -11.25 -14.02 14.57
C LYS A 138 -12.36 -12.98 14.75
N LEU A 139 -12.20 -11.77 14.18
CA LEU A 139 -13.28 -10.77 14.22
C LEU A 139 -14.54 -11.29 13.54
N LYS A 140 -14.44 -11.98 12.39
CA LYS A 140 -15.61 -12.55 11.70
C LYS A 140 -16.35 -13.56 12.56
N GLN A 141 -15.63 -14.38 13.34
CA GLN A 141 -16.23 -15.34 14.26
C GLN A 141 -16.98 -14.63 15.41
N GLN A 142 -16.40 -13.56 15.95
CA GLN A 142 -16.99 -12.79 17.04
C GLN A 142 -18.18 -11.92 16.60
N TYR A 143 -18.12 -11.39 15.38
CA TYR A 143 -19.02 -10.37 14.84
C TYR A 143 -19.68 -10.83 13.54
N SER A 144 -20.26 -12.03 13.55
CA SER A 144 -20.81 -12.70 12.35
C SER A 144 -21.89 -11.90 11.62
N SER A 145 -22.68 -11.12 12.37
CA SER A 145 -23.72 -10.21 11.84
C SER A 145 -23.17 -9.09 10.94
N TYR A 146 -21.87 -8.80 11.02
CA TYR A 146 -21.19 -7.75 10.23
C TYR A 146 -20.22 -8.34 9.19
N SER A 147 -20.45 -9.59 8.78
CA SER A 147 -19.54 -10.33 7.90
C SER A 147 -19.30 -9.70 6.53
N THR A 148 -20.31 -9.05 5.94
CA THR A 148 -20.18 -8.34 4.65
C THR A 148 -19.23 -7.16 4.77
N ASP A 149 -19.43 -6.28 5.77
CA ASP A 149 -18.59 -5.11 6.01
C ASP A 149 -17.14 -5.52 6.28
N LEU A 150 -16.95 -6.58 7.07
CA LEU A 150 -15.65 -7.14 7.39
C LEU A 150 -14.95 -7.69 6.13
N PHE A 151 -15.69 -8.40 5.27
CA PHE A 151 -15.17 -8.92 4.01
C PHE A 151 -14.68 -7.79 3.09
N LEU A 152 -15.51 -6.77 2.87
CA LEU A 152 -15.16 -5.61 2.03
C LEU A 152 -13.94 -4.85 2.59
N THR A 153 -13.84 -4.74 3.91
CA THR A 153 -12.69 -4.10 4.57
C THR A 153 -11.42 -4.93 4.43
N TYR A 154 -11.53 -6.25 4.59
CA TYR A 154 -10.41 -7.17 4.39
C TYR A 154 -9.88 -7.12 2.96
N GLU A 155 -10.76 -7.10 1.95
CA GLU A 155 -10.36 -6.97 0.54
C GLU A 155 -9.54 -5.70 0.31
N LYS A 156 -9.99 -4.56 0.86
CA LYS A 156 -9.24 -3.28 0.79
C LYS A 156 -7.84 -3.38 1.39
N ILE A 157 -7.69 -4.09 2.50
CA ILE A 157 -6.38 -4.33 3.11
C ILE A 157 -5.52 -5.21 2.21
N GLN A 158 -6.08 -6.27 1.62
CA GLN A 158 -5.33 -7.10 0.68
C GLN A 158 -4.82 -6.29 -0.51
N TYR A 159 -5.64 -5.39 -1.08
CA TYR A 159 -5.19 -4.47 -2.13
C TYR A 159 -4.05 -3.57 -1.68
N TYR A 160 -4.15 -3.05 -0.46
CA TYR A 160 -3.12 -2.20 0.10
C TYR A 160 -1.78 -2.94 0.26
N TYR A 161 -1.79 -4.21 0.72
CA TYR A 161 -0.58 -5.02 0.77
C TYR A 161 -0.01 -5.37 -0.60
N LEU A 162 -0.87 -5.73 -1.56
CA LEU A 162 -0.48 -5.97 -2.95
C LEU A 162 0.19 -4.75 -3.59
N PHE A 163 -0.37 -3.56 -3.33
CA PHE A 163 0.24 -2.30 -3.74
C PHE A 163 1.61 -2.08 -3.08
N ASN A 164 1.72 -2.30 -1.77
CA ASN A 164 2.99 -2.17 -1.06
C ASN A 164 4.05 -3.15 -1.57
N TYR A 165 3.68 -4.39 -1.94
CA TYR A 165 4.60 -5.31 -2.60
C TYR A 165 5.16 -4.70 -3.88
N LEU A 166 4.29 -4.14 -4.72
CA LEU A 166 4.71 -3.50 -5.98
C LEU A 166 5.68 -2.34 -5.71
N LEU A 167 5.46 -1.54 -4.67
CA LEU A 167 6.36 -0.43 -4.30
C LEU A 167 7.76 -0.90 -3.91
N VAL A 168 7.86 -2.02 -3.18
CA VAL A 168 9.15 -2.60 -2.80
C VAL A 168 9.96 -2.97 -4.05
N PHE A 169 9.33 -3.60 -5.04
CA PHE A 169 10.03 -4.02 -6.25
C PHE A 169 10.27 -2.86 -7.23
N GLU A 170 9.40 -1.84 -7.25
CA GLU A 170 9.64 -0.61 -8.01
C GLU A 170 10.83 0.18 -7.45
N PHE A 171 11.00 0.24 -6.13
CA PHE A 171 12.22 0.76 -5.51
C PHE A 171 13.45 0.01 -6.02
N GLY A 172 13.40 -1.32 -6.00
CA GLY A 172 14.50 -2.16 -6.49
C GLY A 172 14.86 -1.83 -7.93
N ARG A 173 13.86 -1.77 -8.82
CA ARG A 173 14.04 -1.43 -10.24
C ARG A 173 14.66 -0.06 -10.45
N LEU A 174 14.25 0.96 -9.67
CA LEU A 174 14.73 2.34 -9.81
C LEU A 174 16.10 2.61 -9.17
N LYS A 175 16.59 1.68 -8.34
CA LYS A 175 17.87 1.79 -7.64
C LYS A 175 18.93 0.84 -8.19
N SER A 176 18.53 -0.25 -8.82
CA SER A 176 19.45 -1.12 -9.54
C SER A 176 19.92 -0.49 -10.84
N ASN A 177 21.18 -0.75 -11.22
CA ASN A 177 21.67 -0.43 -12.56
C ASN A 177 21.08 -1.40 -13.58
N GLN A 178 21.05 -2.69 -13.23
CA GLN A 178 20.31 -3.71 -13.96
C GLN A 178 19.51 -4.56 -12.96
N PRO A 179 18.17 -4.64 -13.10
CA PRO A 179 17.36 -5.55 -12.29
C PRO A 179 17.88 -6.98 -12.39
N THR A 180 18.09 -7.61 -11.23
CA THR A 180 18.50 -9.02 -11.21
C THR A 180 17.36 -9.91 -11.76
N PRO A 181 17.67 -11.12 -12.26
CA PRO A 181 16.65 -12.06 -12.69
C PRO A 181 15.64 -12.40 -11.57
N GLN A 182 16.11 -12.46 -10.33
CA GLN A 182 15.26 -12.74 -9.17
C GLN A 182 14.29 -11.60 -8.86
N LEU A 183 14.77 -10.34 -8.88
CA LEU A 183 13.93 -9.17 -8.72
C LEU A 183 12.87 -9.09 -9.83
N THR A 184 13.30 -9.31 -11.08
CA THR A 184 12.43 -9.29 -12.26
C THR A 184 11.34 -10.35 -12.18
N ARG A 185 11.71 -11.59 -11.85
CA ARG A 185 10.76 -12.70 -11.71
C ARG A 185 9.73 -12.45 -10.60
N LYS A 186 10.16 -11.92 -9.45
CA LYS A 186 9.23 -11.59 -8.37
C LYS A 186 8.32 -10.42 -8.71
N THR A 187 8.82 -9.41 -9.41
CA THR A 187 8.00 -8.31 -9.92
C THR A 187 6.90 -8.84 -10.84
N LEU A 188 7.23 -9.77 -11.74
CA LEU A 188 6.25 -10.40 -12.63
C LEU A 188 5.22 -11.23 -11.85
N GLU A 189 5.65 -12.04 -10.88
CA GLU A 189 4.76 -12.84 -10.03
C GLU A 189 3.74 -11.96 -9.29
N ILE A 190 4.19 -10.88 -8.67
CA ILE A 190 3.32 -9.95 -7.94
C ILE A 190 2.40 -9.20 -8.90
N SER A 191 2.90 -8.79 -10.06
CA SER A 191 2.10 -8.17 -11.11
C SER A 191 0.95 -9.08 -11.57
N ASN A 192 1.20 -10.38 -11.64
CA ASN A 192 0.19 -11.38 -11.99
C ASN A 192 -0.89 -11.48 -10.90
N LEU A 193 -0.47 -11.59 -9.64
CA LEU A 193 -1.40 -11.62 -8.50
C LEU A 193 -2.26 -10.37 -8.43
N ILE A 194 -1.68 -9.18 -8.66
CA ILE A 194 -2.42 -7.92 -8.71
C ILE A 194 -3.48 -7.96 -9.82
N LEU A 195 -3.11 -8.36 -11.04
CA LEU A 195 -4.05 -8.43 -12.15
C LEU A 195 -5.23 -9.35 -11.84
N GLU A 196 -4.96 -10.57 -11.38
CA GLU A 196 -6.00 -11.54 -11.02
C GLU A 196 -6.92 -11.05 -9.91
N THR A 197 -6.41 -10.20 -9.01
CA THR A 197 -7.21 -9.64 -7.92
C THR A 197 -8.04 -8.45 -8.42
N LEU A 198 -7.48 -7.60 -9.29
CA LEU A 198 -8.19 -6.49 -9.91
C LEU A 198 -9.35 -6.94 -10.82
N GLU A 199 -9.20 -8.07 -11.52
CA GLU A 199 -10.24 -8.62 -12.40
C GLU A 199 -11.45 -9.16 -11.63
N LYS A 200 -11.29 -9.48 -10.34
CA LYS A 200 -12.38 -9.96 -9.47
C LYS A 200 -13.20 -8.82 -8.87
N LEU A 201 -12.81 -7.56 -9.09
CA LEU A 201 -13.46 -6.40 -8.50
C LEU A 201 -14.51 -5.78 -9.41
N ASP A 202 -15.68 -5.52 -8.84
CA ASP A 202 -16.85 -5.04 -9.57
C ASP A 202 -16.97 -3.50 -9.62
N ASN A 203 -15.87 -2.74 -9.50
CA ASN A 203 -15.93 -1.28 -9.28
C ASN A 203 -14.93 -0.48 -10.11
N SER A 204 -15.36 0.06 -11.25
CA SER A 204 -14.49 0.44 -12.37
C SER A 204 -13.68 1.74 -12.18
N ASN A 205 -14.21 2.78 -11.51
CA ASN A 205 -13.57 4.11 -11.50
C ASN A 205 -12.32 4.25 -10.63
N ASN A 206 -12.21 3.50 -9.52
CA ASN A 206 -11.05 3.60 -8.61
C ASN A 206 -9.91 2.65 -9.01
N LEU A 207 -10.15 1.75 -9.96
CA LEU A 207 -9.19 0.74 -10.39
C LEU A 207 -8.29 1.20 -11.53
N THR A 208 -8.70 2.24 -12.27
CA THR A 208 -7.92 2.81 -13.38
C THR A 208 -6.50 3.17 -12.96
N TYR A 209 -6.33 3.74 -11.77
CA TYR A 209 -5.00 4.04 -11.20
C TYR A 209 -4.14 2.77 -11.08
N PHE A 210 -4.70 1.68 -10.56
CA PHE A 210 -3.98 0.42 -10.38
C PHE A 210 -3.64 -0.23 -11.72
N TYR A 211 -4.51 -0.14 -12.73
CA TYR A 211 -4.20 -0.64 -14.07
C TYR A 211 -3.03 0.13 -14.72
N TYR A 212 -2.99 1.46 -14.58
CA TYR A 212 -1.85 2.26 -15.04
C TYR A 212 -0.56 1.88 -14.33
N LEU A 213 -0.60 1.83 -12.99
CA LEU A 213 0.56 1.49 -12.17
C LEU A 213 1.13 0.12 -12.53
N LEU A 214 0.26 -0.88 -12.65
CA LEU A 214 0.63 -2.24 -13.02
C LEU A 214 1.24 -2.29 -14.42
N GLY A 215 0.64 -1.60 -15.38
CA GLY A 215 1.17 -1.54 -16.73
C GLY A 215 2.53 -0.87 -16.81
N PHE A 216 2.75 0.23 -16.10
CA PHE A 216 4.06 0.89 -16.06
C PHE A 216 5.12 0.03 -15.39
N ASN A 217 4.79 -0.72 -14.34
CA ASN A 217 5.72 -1.68 -13.74
C ASN A 217 6.11 -2.78 -14.74
N LEU A 218 5.12 -3.38 -15.42
CA LEU A 218 5.34 -4.42 -16.43
C LEU A 218 6.18 -3.90 -17.61
N MET A 219 5.89 -2.69 -18.11
CA MET A 219 6.72 -2.04 -19.14
C MET A 219 8.14 -1.79 -18.64
N GLY A 220 8.28 -1.36 -17.39
CA GLY A 220 9.58 -1.07 -16.75
C GLY A 220 10.50 -2.28 -16.64
N ILE A 221 9.94 -3.49 -16.55
CA ILE A 221 10.74 -4.73 -16.48
C ILE A 221 10.86 -5.45 -17.84
N TYR A 222 10.10 -5.05 -18.86
CA TYR A 222 9.93 -5.80 -20.11
C TYR A 222 11.26 -6.18 -20.79
N ASN A 223 12.22 -5.26 -20.84
CA ASN A 223 13.49 -5.48 -21.52
C ASN A 223 14.39 -6.53 -20.84
N TYR A 224 14.14 -6.82 -19.56
CA TYR A 224 14.91 -7.78 -18.76
C TYR A 224 14.30 -9.18 -18.74
N LEU A 225 13.17 -9.37 -19.42
CA LEU A 225 12.43 -10.64 -19.46
C LEU A 225 12.95 -11.60 -20.53
N SER A 226 12.72 -12.89 -20.29
CA SER A 226 12.90 -13.96 -21.27
C SER A 226 11.93 -13.78 -22.45
N ALA A 227 12.16 -14.49 -23.56
CA ALA A 227 11.28 -14.41 -24.73
C ALA A 227 9.83 -14.84 -24.39
N ASP A 228 9.67 -15.91 -23.61
CA ASP A 228 8.36 -16.42 -23.22
C ASP A 228 7.64 -15.43 -22.27
N ASP A 229 8.37 -14.88 -21.30
CA ASP A 229 7.81 -13.90 -20.36
C ASP A 229 7.46 -12.58 -21.07
N LYS A 230 8.20 -12.18 -22.10
CA LYS A 230 7.87 -11.01 -22.93
C LYS A 230 6.54 -11.17 -23.62
N GLN A 231 6.25 -12.36 -24.16
CA GLN A 231 4.95 -12.63 -24.79
C GLN A 231 3.83 -12.55 -23.74
N LEU A 232 4.01 -13.18 -22.58
CA LEU A 232 3.04 -13.12 -21.48
C LEU A 232 2.76 -11.67 -21.05
N VAL A 233 3.81 -10.85 -20.91
CA VAL A 233 3.67 -9.44 -20.53
C VAL A 233 2.98 -8.62 -21.62
N ARG A 234 3.27 -8.89 -22.91
CA ARG A 234 2.55 -8.24 -24.02
C ARG A 234 1.05 -8.48 -23.96
N ASP A 235 0.64 -9.73 -23.72
CA ASP A 235 -0.77 -10.11 -23.64
C ASP A 235 -1.45 -9.40 -22.45
N LYS A 236 -0.78 -9.37 -21.29
CA LYS A 236 -1.28 -8.67 -20.10
C LYS A 236 -1.38 -7.17 -20.28
N LEU A 237 -0.39 -6.54 -20.91
CA LEU A 237 -0.46 -5.12 -21.25
C LEU A 237 -1.61 -4.82 -22.21
N GLY A 238 -1.94 -5.75 -23.11
CA GLY A 238 -3.13 -5.66 -23.97
C GLY A 238 -4.44 -5.67 -23.17
N VAL A 239 -4.57 -6.58 -22.21
CA VAL A 239 -5.72 -6.66 -21.28
C VAL A 239 -5.84 -5.36 -20.46
N LEU A 240 -4.74 -4.90 -19.86
CA LEU A 240 -4.69 -3.66 -19.11
C LEU A 240 -5.08 -2.44 -19.95
N PHE A 241 -4.59 -2.38 -21.19
CA PHE A 241 -4.94 -1.31 -22.11
C PHE A 241 -6.44 -1.27 -22.42
N TYR A 242 -7.08 -2.43 -22.56
CA TYR A 242 -8.53 -2.52 -22.75
C TYR A 242 -9.29 -1.92 -21.55
N TYR A 243 -8.88 -2.25 -20.33
CA TYR A 243 -9.51 -1.69 -19.13
C TYR A 243 -9.36 -0.17 -19.04
N VAL A 244 -8.24 0.43 -19.45
CA VAL A 244 -8.05 1.89 -19.35
C VAL A 244 -8.65 2.70 -20.51
N LYS A 245 -8.97 2.06 -21.65
CA LYS A 245 -9.44 2.72 -22.89
C LYS A 245 -10.79 3.44 -22.78
N GLY A 246 -11.55 3.22 -21.71
CA GLY A 246 -12.84 3.88 -21.45
C GLY A 246 -12.81 5.02 -20.42
N PHE A 247 -11.65 5.33 -19.84
CA PHE A 247 -11.52 6.30 -18.76
C PHE A 247 -10.92 7.63 -19.25
N ASP A 248 -11.65 8.33 -20.11
CA ASP A 248 -11.23 9.63 -20.67
C ASP A 248 -11.08 10.75 -19.61
N ASN A 249 -11.61 10.55 -18.39
CA ASN A 249 -11.67 11.60 -17.36
C ASN A 249 -10.45 11.63 -16.41
N MET A 250 -9.55 10.64 -16.44
CA MET A 250 -8.41 10.57 -15.52
C MET A 250 -7.09 10.47 -16.29
N SER A 251 -6.43 11.62 -16.46
CA SER A 251 -5.06 11.81 -16.95
C SER A 251 -4.79 11.32 -18.38
N HIS A 252 -5.09 12.18 -19.37
CA HIS A 252 -4.64 12.02 -20.76
C HIS A 252 -3.12 11.73 -20.86
N LEU A 253 -2.32 12.24 -19.92
CA LEU A 253 -0.90 11.96 -19.84
C LEU A 253 -0.62 10.47 -19.58
N ASN A 254 -1.25 9.87 -18.57
CA ASN A 254 -1.04 8.45 -18.24
C ASN A 254 -1.48 7.55 -19.39
N TYR A 255 -2.64 7.86 -20.00
CA TYR A 255 -3.10 7.15 -21.18
C TYR A 255 -2.11 7.21 -22.33
N SER A 256 -1.62 8.41 -22.64
CA SER A 256 -0.67 8.63 -23.74
C SER A 256 0.65 7.91 -23.49
N LEU A 257 1.19 7.99 -22.26
CA LEU A 257 2.41 7.28 -21.87
C LEU A 257 2.23 5.76 -22.00
N PHE A 258 1.10 5.22 -21.56
CA PHE A 258 0.80 3.79 -21.68
C PHE A 258 0.69 3.38 -23.16
N ALA A 259 -0.09 4.11 -23.96
CA ALA A 259 -0.27 3.81 -25.38
C ALA A 259 1.06 3.85 -26.14
N SER A 260 1.88 4.88 -25.91
CA SER A 260 3.21 5.01 -26.51
C SER A 260 4.15 3.89 -26.06
N GLY A 261 4.20 3.57 -24.76
CA GLY A 261 5.01 2.48 -24.24
C GLY A 261 4.62 1.12 -24.81
N LEU A 262 3.31 0.86 -24.92
CA LEU A 262 2.80 -0.37 -25.53
C LEU A 262 3.18 -0.48 -27.01
N ASN A 263 3.12 0.63 -27.76
CA ASN A 263 3.52 0.64 -29.17
C ASN A 263 5.01 0.34 -29.33
N LEU A 264 5.87 0.90 -28.48
CA LEU A 264 7.32 0.61 -28.48
C LEU A 264 7.63 -0.86 -28.16
N ILE A 265 6.82 -1.48 -27.30
CA ILE A 265 6.97 -2.91 -26.95
C ILE A 265 6.50 -3.83 -28.08
N LYS A 266 5.54 -3.41 -28.91
CA LYS A 266 4.96 -4.22 -30.00
C LYS A 266 5.79 -4.20 -31.28
N GLN A 267 6.61 -3.18 -31.48
CA GLN A 267 7.63 -3.12 -32.54
C GLN A 267 8.72 -4.18 -32.29
#